data_AF-A0A087SKZ3-F1
#
_entry.id   AF-A0A087SKZ3-F1
#
_cell.length_a   1.000
_cell.length_b   1.000
_cell.length_c   1.000
_cell.angle_alpha   90.00
_cell.angle_beta   90.00
_cell.angle_gamma   90.00
#
_symmetry.space_group_name_H-M   'P 1'
#
loop_
_entity.id
_entity.type
_entity.pdbx_description
1 polymer ?
#
loop_
_entity_poly.entity_id
_entity_poly.type
_entity_poly.pdbx_seq_one_letter_code
_entity_poly.pdbx_strand_id
1 'polypeptide(L)'
;MADVGVLNTAFAAVTAFQLLLAQPSVCRAHWSFTPYETLRQRDESILRYTNLVEIMAPIFDMDFFDELVRLTLYNAHYGWGLDWIWPDLLGYPSDKIAVIDEVCLFHPESARFKRNSLYKVVAPYTAKEEEARRFSEWRFDPNVRASKVW
;
A
#
# COMPACT_ATOMS: atom_id res chain seq x y z
N MET A 1 19.23 5.74 -3.12
CA MET A 1 18.78 6.13 -1.77
C MET A 1 17.71 7.20 -2.01
N ALA A 2 16.49 7.05 -1.49
CA ALA A 2 15.48 8.10 -1.68
C ALA A 2 15.96 9.35 -0.94
N ASP A 3 16.16 10.45 -1.67
CA ASP A 3 16.48 11.74 -1.09
C ASP A 3 15.20 12.56 -0.87
N VAL A 4 15.35 13.73 -0.25
CA VAL A 4 14.23 14.65 0.03
C VAL A 4 13.50 15.07 -1.25
N GLY A 5 14.21 15.17 -2.38
CA GLY A 5 13.62 15.50 -3.67
C GLY A 5 12.62 14.44 -4.12
N VAL A 6 13.00 13.16 -4.03
CA VAL A 6 12.12 12.02 -4.38
C VAL A 6 10.83 12.02 -3.55
N LEU A 7 10.93 12.22 -2.24
CA LEU A 7 9.73 12.27 -1.38
C LEU A 7 8.84 13.47 -1.71
N ASN A 8 9.44 14.65 -1.93
CA ASN A 8 8.69 15.84 -2.30
C ASN A 8 7.96 15.67 -3.63
N THR A 9 8.58 15.01 -4.62
CA THR A 9 7.93 14.69 -5.90
C THR A 9 6.72 13.78 -5.69
N ALA A 10 6.81 12.77 -4.81
CA ALA A 10 5.69 11.91 -4.47
C ALA A 10 4.52 12.71 -3.87
N PHE A 11 4.80 13.54 -2.85
CA PHE A 11 3.76 14.38 -2.22
C PHE A 11 3.19 15.44 -3.16
N ALA A 12 4.02 15.99 -4.05
CA ALA A 12 3.58 16.93 -5.08
C ALA A 12 2.59 16.26 -6.05
N ALA A 13 2.85 15.02 -6.46
CA ALA A 13 1.91 14.26 -7.28
C ALA A 13 0.59 13.99 -6.53
N VAL A 14 0.65 13.54 -5.26
CA VAL A 14 -0.56 13.35 -4.44
C VAL A 14 -1.41 14.62 -4.38
N THR A 15 -0.76 15.77 -4.14
CA THR A 15 -1.44 17.07 -4.05
C THR A 15 -2.02 17.50 -5.39
N ALA A 16 -1.23 17.42 -6.47
CA ALA A 16 -1.62 17.88 -7.81
C ALA A 16 -2.81 17.08 -8.38
N PHE A 17 -2.88 15.78 -8.08
CA PHE A 17 -3.94 14.90 -8.55
C PHE A 17 -5.04 14.66 -7.50
N GLN A 18 -4.95 15.32 -6.33
CA GLN A 18 -5.93 15.22 -5.24
C GLN A 18 -6.22 13.77 -4.86
N LEU A 19 -5.17 12.97 -4.70
CA LEU A 19 -5.27 11.56 -4.34
C LEU A 19 -5.59 11.43 -2.85
N LEU A 20 -6.42 10.44 -2.51
CA LEU A 20 -6.74 10.10 -1.12
C LEU A 20 -5.84 8.99 -0.58
N LEU A 21 -5.38 8.11 -1.46
CA LEU A 21 -4.50 7.00 -1.14
C LEU A 21 -3.52 6.77 -2.28
N ALA A 22 -2.23 6.69 -1.99
CA ALA A 22 -1.23 6.45 -3.02
C ALA A 22 -0.04 5.67 -2.48
N GLN A 23 0.85 5.28 -3.37
CA GLN A 23 2.23 4.94 -3.03
C GLN A 23 3.16 5.28 -4.20
N PRO A 24 4.46 5.48 -3.95
CA PRO A 24 5.46 5.40 -5.01
C PRO A 24 5.43 4.01 -5.65
N SER A 25 5.77 3.95 -6.94
CA SER A 25 5.94 2.68 -7.63
C SER A 25 7.10 1.86 -7.06
N VAL A 26 7.08 0.55 -7.27
CA VAL A 26 8.17 -0.32 -6.90
C VAL A 26 9.19 -0.37 -8.04
N CYS A 27 10.45 -0.04 -7.77
CA CYS A 27 11.47 -0.01 -8.82
C CYS A 27 11.55 -1.36 -9.57
N ARG A 28 11.75 -1.33 -10.89
CA ARG A 28 11.90 -2.53 -11.74
C ARG A 28 13.28 -3.19 -11.67
N ALA A 29 14.09 -2.81 -10.68
CA ALA A 29 15.42 -3.36 -10.50
C ALA A 29 15.39 -4.75 -9.85
N HIS A 30 16.38 -5.59 -10.18
CA HIS A 30 16.51 -6.97 -9.65
C HIS A 30 16.62 -7.04 -8.11
N TRP A 31 17.03 -5.94 -7.47
CA TRP A 31 17.13 -5.85 -6.02
C TRP A 31 15.81 -5.46 -5.35
N SER A 32 14.80 -5.03 -6.11
CA SER A 32 13.48 -4.64 -5.58
C SER A 32 12.41 -5.69 -5.89
N PHE A 33 11.51 -5.91 -4.95
CA PHE A 33 10.51 -6.96 -5.01
C PHE A 33 9.11 -6.43 -4.68
N THR A 34 8.10 -6.91 -5.40
CA THR A 34 6.68 -6.84 -5.02
C THR A 34 5.99 -8.07 -5.62
N PRO A 35 5.02 -8.68 -4.92
CA PRO A 35 4.21 -9.75 -5.50
C PRO A 35 3.17 -9.23 -6.51
N TYR A 36 2.96 -7.91 -6.62
CA TYR A 36 1.96 -7.30 -7.49
C TYR A 36 2.62 -6.55 -8.65
N GLU A 37 2.57 -7.13 -9.85
CA GLU A 37 3.17 -6.52 -11.04
C GLU A 37 2.57 -5.15 -11.39
N THR A 38 1.30 -4.93 -11.03
CA THR A 38 0.62 -3.63 -11.18
C THR A 38 1.30 -2.51 -10.41
N LEU A 39 2.10 -2.80 -9.38
CA LEU A 39 2.78 -1.79 -8.56
C LEU A 39 4.20 -1.48 -9.04
N ARG A 40 4.72 -2.22 -10.03
CA ARG A 40 6.02 -1.92 -10.67
C ARG A 40 5.97 -0.61 -11.44
N GLN A 41 7.07 0.14 -11.39
CA GLN A 41 7.24 1.41 -12.10
C GLN A 41 7.01 1.28 -13.60
N ARG A 42 6.33 2.26 -14.19
CA ARG A 42 6.20 2.40 -15.65
C ARG A 42 6.74 3.75 -16.11
N ASP A 43 7.77 3.71 -16.97
CA ASP A 43 8.51 4.92 -17.39
C ASP A 43 7.67 5.88 -18.26
N GLU A 44 6.52 5.43 -18.77
CA GLU A 44 5.64 6.21 -19.67
C GLU A 44 4.47 6.90 -18.94
N SER A 45 4.41 6.82 -17.60
CA SER A 45 3.37 7.45 -16.80
C SER A 45 3.95 8.27 -15.64
N ILE A 46 3.24 9.35 -15.27
CA ILE A 46 3.50 10.08 -14.02
C ILE A 46 2.90 9.29 -12.85
N LEU A 47 1.66 8.81 -13.03
CA LEU A 47 0.95 7.95 -12.10
C LEU A 47 -0.07 7.08 -12.85
N ARG A 48 -0.58 6.07 -12.16
CA ARG A 48 -1.68 5.21 -12.62
C ARG A 48 -2.68 5.02 -11.51
N TYR A 49 -3.95 5.29 -11.81
CA TYR A 49 -5.03 4.93 -10.91
C TYR A 49 -5.11 3.41 -10.75
N THR A 50 -5.37 2.96 -9.53
CA THR A 50 -5.38 1.55 -9.17
C THR A 50 -6.37 1.31 -8.05
N ASN A 51 -6.63 0.05 -7.74
CA ASN A 51 -7.43 -0.37 -6.60
C ASN A 51 -6.58 -0.98 -5.47
N LEU A 52 -5.25 -0.88 -5.57
CA LEU A 52 -4.32 -1.52 -4.66
C LEU A 52 -3.16 -0.59 -4.29
N VAL A 53 -2.93 -0.42 -2.98
CA VAL A 53 -1.75 0.23 -2.42
C VAL A 53 -1.19 -0.70 -1.34
N GLU A 54 0.09 -1.03 -1.42
CA GLU A 54 0.72 -1.87 -0.41
C GLU A 54 1.02 -1.06 0.88
N ILE A 55 0.84 -1.71 2.02
CA ILE A 55 1.15 -1.20 3.37
C ILE A 55 2.62 -0.80 3.54
N MET A 56 3.49 -1.27 2.65
CA MET A 56 4.93 -1.00 2.75
C MET A 56 5.29 0.49 2.59
N ALA A 57 4.52 1.26 1.82
CA ALA A 57 4.80 2.67 1.58
C ALA A 57 3.57 3.50 1.19
N PRO A 58 2.45 3.43 1.94
CA PRO A 58 1.28 4.23 1.63
C PRO A 58 1.53 5.71 1.92
N ILE A 59 0.89 6.54 1.10
CA ILE A 59 0.71 7.98 1.30
C ILE A 59 -0.78 8.21 1.41
N PHE A 60 -1.20 8.90 2.45
CA PHE A 60 -2.60 9.17 2.73
C PHE A 60 -2.89 10.65 2.64
N ASP A 61 -4.09 10.97 2.18
CA ASP A 61 -4.75 12.21 2.59
C ASP A 61 -4.97 12.18 4.12
N MET A 62 -4.82 13.33 4.76
CA MET A 62 -4.85 13.40 6.23
C MET A 62 -6.26 13.26 6.80
N ASP A 63 -7.29 13.76 6.11
CA ASP A 63 -8.68 13.58 6.57
C ASP A 63 -9.05 12.10 6.45
N PHE A 64 -8.72 11.45 5.33
CA PHE A 64 -8.88 10.00 5.18
C PHE A 64 -8.10 9.22 6.26
N PHE A 65 -6.88 9.66 6.58
CA PHE A 65 -6.08 9.03 7.60
C PHE A 65 -6.73 9.12 8.99
N ASP A 66 -7.14 10.32 9.38
CA ASP A 66 -7.67 10.61 10.71
C ASP A 66 -9.07 10.03 10.94
N GLU A 67 -9.90 10.00 9.91
CA GLU A 67 -11.27 9.49 10.01
C GLU A 67 -11.32 7.96 9.92
N LEU A 68 -10.52 7.35 9.04
CA LEU A 68 -10.69 5.94 8.67
C LEU A 68 -9.43 5.10 8.88
N VAL A 69 -8.26 5.51 8.37
CA VAL A 69 -7.06 4.67 8.39
C VAL A 69 -6.61 4.38 9.81
N ARG A 70 -6.55 5.37 10.69
CA ARG A 70 -6.07 5.18 12.07
C ARG A 70 -6.91 4.16 12.84
N LEU A 71 -8.20 4.04 12.54
CA LEU A 71 -9.10 3.05 13.13
C LEU A 71 -8.73 1.62 12.71
N THR A 72 -8.07 1.45 11.57
CA THR A 72 -7.58 0.14 11.12
C THR A 72 -6.27 -0.26 11.81
N LEU A 73 -5.54 0.67 12.45
CA LEU A 73 -4.18 0.43 12.96
C LEU A 73 -4.12 -0.04 14.43
N TYR A 74 -5.17 0.16 15.24
CA TYR A 74 -5.12 -0.02 16.70
C TYR A 74 -4.68 -1.40 17.23
N ASN A 75 -4.79 -2.45 16.40
CA ASN A 75 -4.35 -3.82 16.71
C ASN A 75 -3.73 -4.51 15.49
N ALA A 76 -3.02 -3.74 14.64
CA ALA A 76 -2.25 -4.27 13.53
C ALA A 76 -0.87 -4.72 14.02
N HIS A 77 -0.55 -6.01 13.89
CA HIS A 77 0.77 -6.55 14.28
C HIS A 77 1.63 -6.79 13.03
N TYR A 78 1.07 -7.47 12.04
CA TYR A 78 1.67 -7.64 10.72
C TYR A 78 1.15 -6.62 9.71
N GLY A 79 -0.06 -6.11 9.92
CA GLY A 79 -0.74 -5.21 8.97
C GLY A 79 -1.26 -5.91 7.71
N TRP A 80 -1.25 -7.25 7.67
CA TRP A 80 -1.81 -8.02 6.58
C TRP A 80 -3.31 -7.77 6.42
N GLY A 81 -3.75 -7.59 5.18
CA GLY A 81 -5.14 -7.27 4.83
C GLY A 81 -5.41 -5.78 4.67
N LEU A 82 -4.57 -4.91 5.24
CA LEU A 82 -4.78 -3.45 5.17
C LEU A 82 -4.65 -2.90 3.75
N ASP A 83 -3.84 -3.53 2.90
CA ASP A 83 -3.69 -3.21 1.47
C ASP A 83 -5.04 -3.25 0.71
N TRP A 84 -5.99 -4.04 1.24
CA TRP A 84 -7.32 -4.24 0.65
C TRP A 84 -8.40 -3.43 1.35
N ILE A 85 -8.26 -3.24 2.67
CA ILE A 85 -9.22 -2.51 3.47
C ILE A 85 -9.20 -1.03 3.13
N TRP A 86 -8.04 -0.40 2.93
CA TRP A 86 -8.01 1.03 2.67
C TRP A 86 -8.68 1.43 1.35
N PRO A 87 -8.43 0.73 0.21
CA PRO A 87 -9.19 0.98 -1.01
C PRO A 87 -10.70 0.73 -0.87
N ASP A 88 -11.09 -0.28 -0.09
CA ASP A 88 -12.50 -0.63 0.16
C ASP A 88 -13.21 0.44 1.00
N LEU A 89 -12.54 0.98 2.03
CA LEU A 89 -13.05 2.09 2.85
C LEU A 89 -13.31 3.35 2.02
N LEU A 90 -12.56 3.57 0.94
CA LEU A 90 -12.80 4.65 -0.02
C LEU A 90 -13.91 4.34 -1.03
N GLY A 91 -14.35 3.08 -1.12
CA GLY A 91 -15.35 2.64 -2.09
C GLY A 91 -14.81 2.46 -3.51
N TYR A 92 -13.49 2.33 -3.68
CA TYR A 92 -12.82 2.20 -4.99
C TYR A 92 -13.14 3.34 -5.99
N PRO A 93 -12.87 4.60 -5.62
CA PRO A 93 -13.01 5.71 -6.56
C PRO A 93 -12.05 5.54 -7.74
N SER A 94 -12.51 5.88 -8.95
CA SER A 94 -11.73 5.66 -10.18
C SER A 94 -10.50 6.57 -10.32
N ASP A 95 -10.42 7.64 -9.53
CA ASP A 95 -9.45 8.73 -9.72
C ASP A 95 -8.79 9.22 -8.42
N LYS A 96 -8.92 8.48 -7.30
CA LYS A 96 -8.36 8.90 -5.99
C LYS A 96 -7.34 7.94 -5.39
N ILE A 97 -7.14 6.77 -6.00
CA ILE A 97 -6.18 5.78 -5.55
C ILE A 97 -5.17 5.55 -6.66
N ALA A 98 -3.87 5.73 -6.39
CA ALA A 98 -2.85 5.62 -7.46
C ALA A 98 -1.50 5.07 -7.02
N VAL A 99 -0.79 4.49 -7.99
CA VAL A 99 0.66 4.30 -7.94
C VAL A 99 1.34 5.45 -8.68
N ILE A 100 2.33 6.09 -8.07
CA ILE A 100 3.09 7.20 -8.66
C ILE A 100 4.35 6.62 -9.30
N ASP A 101 4.46 6.71 -10.63
CA ASP A 101 5.58 6.15 -11.40
C ASP A 101 6.73 7.15 -11.59
N GLU A 102 6.48 8.46 -11.41
CA GLU A 102 7.51 9.53 -11.45
C GLU A 102 8.64 9.27 -10.44
N VAL A 103 8.34 8.54 -9.38
CA VAL A 103 9.29 8.09 -8.37
C VAL A 103 9.14 6.60 -8.15
N CYS A 104 10.24 5.93 -7.78
CA CYS A 104 10.20 4.55 -7.36
C CYS A 104 10.89 4.33 -6.02
N LEU A 105 10.35 3.39 -5.27
CA LEU A 105 10.89 2.96 -4.00
C LEU A 105 11.59 1.60 -4.13
N PHE A 106 12.62 1.44 -3.30
CA PHE A 106 13.29 0.17 -3.09
C PHE A 106 12.56 -0.64 -2.03
N HIS A 107 12.00 -1.80 -2.41
CA HIS A 107 11.46 -2.77 -1.47
C HIS A 107 12.28 -4.06 -1.50
N PRO A 108 13.09 -4.34 -0.46
CA PRO A 108 13.91 -5.54 -0.44
C PRO A 108 13.08 -6.81 -0.31
N GLU A 109 13.54 -7.90 -0.91
CA GLU A 109 12.92 -9.21 -0.71
C GLU A 109 13.02 -9.65 0.77
N SER A 110 11.86 -9.83 1.40
CA SER A 110 11.75 -10.13 2.83
C SER A 110 12.50 -11.41 3.23
N ALA A 111 12.56 -12.42 2.34
CA ALA A 111 13.24 -13.69 2.58
C ALA A 111 14.73 -13.51 2.89
N ARG A 112 15.39 -12.53 2.26
CA ARG A 112 16.83 -12.28 2.40
C ARG A 112 17.20 -11.66 3.76
N PHE A 113 16.25 -11.05 4.46
CA PHE A 113 16.48 -10.30 5.70
C PHE A 113 15.75 -10.87 6.94
N LYS A 114 15.18 -12.10 6.84
CA LYS A 114 14.37 -12.74 7.90
C LYS A 114 15.07 -12.85 9.26
N ARG A 115 16.41 -12.96 9.33
CA ARG A 115 17.12 -13.15 10.60
C ARG A 115 16.98 -11.98 11.58
N ASN A 116 16.73 -10.76 11.08
CA ASN A 116 16.56 -9.53 11.88
C ASN A 116 15.21 -8.83 11.66
N SER A 117 14.21 -9.57 11.16
CA SER A 117 12.89 -8.99 10.89
C SER A 117 12.13 -8.66 12.19
N LEU A 118 11.46 -7.50 12.21
CA LEU A 118 10.51 -7.08 13.24
C LEU A 118 9.33 -8.05 13.40
N TYR A 119 9.11 -8.98 12.46
CA TYR A 119 8.12 -10.06 12.60
C TYR A 119 8.44 -11.08 13.71
N LYS A 120 9.55 -10.90 14.44
CA LYS A 120 9.82 -11.59 15.71
C LYS A 120 9.08 -10.98 16.91
N VAL A 121 8.32 -9.90 16.74
CA VAL A 121 7.37 -9.41 17.74
C VAL A 121 6.33 -10.51 18.00
N VAL A 122 6.07 -10.80 19.27
CA VAL A 122 5.04 -11.78 19.67
C VAL A 122 3.68 -11.20 19.29
N ALA A 123 3.18 -11.59 18.12
CA ALA A 123 1.81 -11.32 17.72
C ALA A 123 0.91 -12.42 18.30
N PRO A 124 -0.32 -12.10 18.73
CA PRO A 124 -1.28 -13.08 19.22
C PRO A 124 -1.80 -14.04 18.13
N TYR A 125 -1.52 -13.73 16.86
CA TYR A 125 -1.99 -14.45 15.67
C TYR A 125 -0.85 -14.58 14.66
N THR A 126 -0.99 -15.43 13.65
CA THR A 126 -0.16 -15.41 12.44
C THR A 126 -0.63 -14.30 11.49
N ALA A 127 0.20 -13.96 10.50
CA ALA A 127 -0.14 -12.92 9.52
C ALA A 127 -1.41 -13.24 8.70
N LYS A 128 -1.66 -14.53 8.38
CA LYS A 128 -2.88 -14.98 7.71
C LYS A 128 -4.12 -14.92 8.61
N GLU A 129 -3.96 -15.27 9.88
CA GLU A 129 -5.06 -15.14 10.86
C GLU A 129 -5.41 -13.67 11.11
N GLU A 130 -4.41 -12.79 11.15
CA GLU A 130 -4.64 -11.34 11.20
C GLU A 130 -5.42 -10.86 9.97
N GLU A 131 -5.03 -11.24 8.76
CA GLU A 131 -5.76 -10.90 7.53
C GLU A 131 -7.24 -11.33 7.59
N ALA A 132 -7.51 -12.60 7.94
CA ALA A 132 -8.87 -13.11 8.03
C ALA A 132 -9.69 -12.37 9.10
N ARG A 133 -9.09 -12.09 10.27
CA ARG A 133 -9.71 -11.30 11.33
C ARG A 133 -10.05 -9.89 10.84
N ARG A 134 -9.13 -9.25 10.12
CA ARG A 134 -9.32 -7.91 9.55
C ARG A 134 -10.46 -7.87 8.56
N PHE A 135 -10.57 -8.89 7.71
CA PHE A 135 -11.66 -8.98 6.74
C PHE A 135 -13.00 -9.12 7.42
N SER A 136 -13.07 -9.95 8.46
CA SER A 136 -14.29 -10.06 9.26
C SER A 136 -14.63 -8.78 10.02
N GLU A 137 -13.66 -8.11 10.60
CA GLU A 137 -13.83 -6.87 11.38
C GLU A 137 -14.38 -5.73 10.52
N TRP A 138 -13.82 -5.57 9.32
CA TRP A 138 -14.18 -4.49 8.40
C TRP A 138 -15.22 -4.91 7.35
N ARG A 139 -15.80 -6.11 7.49
CA ARG A 139 -16.81 -6.67 6.57
C ARG A 139 -16.35 -6.66 5.10
N PHE A 140 -15.05 -6.85 4.88
CA PHE A 140 -14.46 -6.90 3.55
C PHE A 140 -14.80 -8.23 2.87
N ASP A 141 -15.30 -8.16 1.63
CA ASP A 141 -15.52 -9.34 0.81
C ASP A 141 -14.26 -9.65 -0.04
N PRO A 142 -13.53 -10.75 0.23
CA PRO A 142 -12.33 -11.10 -0.51
C PRO A 142 -12.58 -11.38 -1.99
N ASN A 143 -13.82 -11.64 -2.41
CA ASN A 143 -14.14 -11.81 -3.83
C ASN A 143 -14.02 -10.49 -4.61
N VAL A 144 -14.09 -9.35 -3.93
CA VAL A 144 -13.84 -8.02 -4.54
C VAL A 144 -12.42 -7.93 -5.10
N ARG A 145 -11.45 -8.64 -4.50
CA ARG A 145 -10.05 -8.72 -4.98
C ARG A 145 -9.94 -9.16 -6.43
N ALA A 146 -10.82 -10.05 -6.91
CA ALA A 146 -10.75 -10.61 -8.26
C ALA A 146 -11.49 -9.77 -9.31
N SER A 147 -12.38 -8.87 -8.88
CA SER A 147 -13.34 -8.19 -9.77
C SER A 147 -12.97 -6.74 -10.13
N LYS A 148 -11.95 -6.16 -9.48
CA LYS A 148 -11.62 -4.73 -9.59
C LYS A 148 -10.14 -4.41 -9.83
N VAL A 149 -9.27 -5.41 -10.03
CA VAL A 149 -7.86 -5.18 -10.38
C VAL A 149 -7.79 -4.84 -11.86
N TRP A 150 -7.63 -3.55 -12.16
CA TRP A 150 -7.40 -3.02 -13.51
C TRP A 150 -5.90 -2.83 -13.75
#